data_AF-A0A2C9UKQ6-F1
#
_entry.id   AF-A0A2C9UKQ6-F1
#
_cell.length_a   1.000
_cell.length_b   1.000
_cell.length_c   1.000
_cell.angle_alpha   90.00
_cell.angle_beta   90.00
_cell.angle_gamma   90.00
#
_symmetry.space_group_name_H-M   'P 1'
#
loop_
_entity.id
_entity.type
_entity.pdbx_description
1 polymer ?
#
loop_
_entity_poly.entity_id
_entity_poly.type
_entity_poly.pdbx_seq_one_letter_code
_entity_poly.pdbx_strand_id
1 'polypeptide(L)'
;MGRGRVELKRIENPTSRQVTFSKRRNGLLKKAFELSVLCDAEVCLLIFSPTGKAYQFASHEVDRTIARYRREVGLIGLNDQHSRSSEVIHQYYILYIYT
;
A
#
# COMPACT_ATOMS: atom_id res chain seq x y z
N MET A 1 -20.23 20.15 0.78
CA MET A 1 -19.38 20.82 1.79
C MET A 1 -17.92 20.55 1.45
N GLY A 2 -17.18 21.57 1.01
CA GLY A 2 -15.77 21.43 0.64
C GLY A 2 -14.93 21.02 1.85
N ARG A 3 -14.03 20.04 1.67
CA ARG A 3 -13.07 19.67 2.71
C ARG A 3 -11.88 20.62 2.65
N GLY A 4 -11.53 21.24 3.77
CA GLY A 4 -10.29 22.00 3.90
C GLY A 4 -9.06 21.11 3.71
N ARG A 5 -7.92 21.72 3.40
CA ARG A 5 -6.62 21.03 3.30
C ARG A 5 -6.31 20.36 4.64
N VAL A 6 -5.96 19.08 4.60
CA VAL A 6 -5.53 18.30 5.77
C VAL A 6 -4.02 18.16 5.73
N GLU A 7 -3.35 18.40 6.84
CA GLU A 7 -1.91 18.17 7.00
C GLU A 7 -1.57 16.67 6.90
N LEU A 8 -0.46 16.32 6.24
CA LEU A 8 0.00 14.94 6.11
C LEU A 8 0.72 14.48 7.38
N LYS A 9 -0.05 14.25 8.43
CA LYS A 9 0.40 13.64 9.69
C LYS A 9 -0.62 12.64 10.21
N ARG A 10 -0.24 11.85 11.21
CA ARG A 10 -1.17 10.94 11.89
C ARG A 10 -2.36 11.74 12.46
N ILE A 11 -3.58 11.29 12.16
CA ILE A 11 -4.80 11.87 12.73
C ILE A 11 -4.92 11.38 14.16
N GLU A 12 -4.85 12.27 15.14
CA GLU A 12 -4.85 11.89 16.56
C GLU A 12 -6.22 11.37 17.04
N ASN A 13 -7.30 12.08 16.68
CA ASN A 13 -8.65 11.68 17.04
C ASN A 13 -9.01 10.30 16.43
N PRO A 14 -9.29 9.26 17.25
CA PRO A 14 -9.53 7.90 16.76
C PRO A 14 -10.73 7.77 15.83
N THR A 15 -11.84 8.46 16.12
CA THR A 15 -13.06 8.43 15.31
C THR A 15 -12.82 9.05 13.94
N SER A 16 -12.21 10.24 13.90
CA SER A 16 -11.82 10.92 12.65
C SER A 16 -10.82 10.08 11.85
N ARG A 17 -9.88 9.42 12.52
CA ARG A 17 -8.91 8.50 11.90
C ARG A 17 -9.61 7.30 11.27
N GLN A 18 -10.57 6.68 11.95
CA GLN A 18 -11.32 5.54 11.43
C GLN A 18 -12.17 5.92 10.21
N VAL A 19 -12.91 7.03 10.29
CA VAL A 19 -13.71 7.53 9.15
C VAL A 19 -12.82 7.88 7.97
N THR A 20 -11.68 8.53 8.23
CA THR A 20 -10.72 8.89 7.19
C THR A 20 -10.05 7.66 6.58
N PHE A 21 -9.68 6.68 7.39
CA PHE A 21 -9.15 5.39 6.94
C PHE A 21 -10.14 4.71 5.98
N SER A 22 -11.40 4.56 6.38
CA SER A 22 -12.42 3.94 5.52
C SER A 22 -12.57 4.66 4.18
N LYS A 23 -12.63 6.00 4.19
CA LYS A 23 -12.77 6.81 2.97
C LYS A 23 -11.53 6.74 2.08
N ARG A 24 -10.33 6.92 2.64
CA ARG A 24 -9.06 6.89 1.89
C ARG A 24 -8.74 5.49 1.37
N ARG A 25 -8.96 4.45 2.18
CA ARG A 25 -8.83 3.05 1.76
C ARG A 25 -9.69 2.76 0.54
N ASN A 26 -10.98 3.12 0.58
CA ASN A 26 -11.88 2.90 -0.55
C ASN A 26 -11.46 3.71 -1.80
N GLY A 27 -11.02 4.97 -1.62
CA GLY A 27 -10.50 5.77 -2.72
C GLY A 27 -9.22 5.21 -3.33
N LEU A 28 -8.32 4.65 -2.50
CA LEU A 28 -7.08 4.01 -2.95
C LEU A 28 -7.37 2.69 -3.69
N LEU A 29 -8.29 1.87 -3.18
CA LEU A 29 -8.74 0.64 -3.86
C LEU A 29 -9.32 0.96 -5.24
N LYS A 30 -10.14 2.01 -5.35
CA LYS A 30 -10.68 2.46 -6.64
C LYS A 30 -9.57 2.88 -7.61
N LYS A 31 -8.58 3.65 -7.14
CA LYS A 31 -7.43 4.06 -7.97
C LYS A 31 -6.56 2.89 -8.40
N ALA A 32 -6.33 1.91 -7.52
CA ALA A 32 -5.58 0.70 -7.85
C ALA A 32 -6.28 -0.11 -8.95
N PHE A 33 -7.61 -0.23 -8.85
CA PHE A 33 -8.44 -0.85 -9.88
C PHE A 33 -8.38 -0.08 -11.21
N GLU A 34 -8.61 1.24 -11.19
CA GLU A 34 -8.51 2.09 -12.38
C GLU A 34 -7.17 1.93 -13.08
N LEU A 35 -6.05 1.96 -12.33
CA LEU A 35 -4.71 1.78 -12.88
C LEU A 35 -4.53 0.40 -13.53
N SER A 36 -4.99 -0.67 -12.87
CA SER A 36 -4.88 -2.02 -13.43
C SER A 36 -5.61 -2.17 -14.77
N VAL A 37 -6.78 -1.54 -14.90
CA VAL A 37 -7.60 -1.63 -16.11
C VAL A 37 -7.08 -0.70 -17.22
N LEU A 38 -6.81 0.57 -16.89
CA LEU A 38 -6.44 1.58 -17.88
C LEU A 38 -5.06 1.34 -18.50
N CYS A 39 -4.13 0.74 -17.75
CA CYS A 39 -2.75 0.57 -18.16
C CYS A 39 -2.34 -0.90 -18.33
N ASP A 40 -3.27 -1.85 -18.23
CA ASP A 40 -2.99 -3.30 -18.23
C ASP A 40 -1.87 -3.68 -17.24
N ALA A 41 -1.86 -3.00 -16.09
CA ALA A 41 -0.82 -3.16 -15.08
C ALA A 41 -1.22 -4.22 -14.05
N GLU A 42 -0.31 -5.13 -13.72
CA GLU A 42 -0.49 -6.01 -12.56
C GLU A 42 -0.32 -5.20 -11.27
N VAL A 43 -1.39 -5.08 -10.48
CA VAL A 43 -1.44 -4.26 -9.27
C VAL A 43 -1.89 -5.11 -8.09
N CYS A 44 -1.14 -5.03 -6.98
CA CYS A 44 -1.53 -5.60 -5.69
C CYS A 44 -1.39 -4.55 -4.60
N LEU A 45 -2.39 -4.47 -3.72
CA LEU A 45 -2.46 -3.54 -2.61
C LEU A 45 -2.87 -4.31 -1.35
N LEU A 46 -2.03 -4.23 -0.31
CA LEU A 46 -2.27 -4.82 1.00
C LEU A 46 -2.30 -3.70 2.05
N ILE A 47 -3.32 -3.70 2.90
CA ILE A 47 -3.52 -2.67 3.93
C ILE A 47 -3.86 -3.35 5.25
N PHE A 48 -3.06 -3.11 6.28
CA PHE A 48 -3.35 -3.54 7.64
C PHE A 48 -3.83 -2.34 8.46
N SER A 49 -5.00 -2.46 9.08
CA SER A 49 -5.45 -1.44 10.03
C SER A 49 -4.67 -1.57 11.35
N PRO A 50 -4.62 -0.50 12.17
CA PRO A 50 -4.07 -0.58 13.53
C PRO A 50 -4.78 -1.60 14.43
N THR A 51 -5.97 -2.08 14.04
CA THR A 51 -6.71 -3.13 14.75
C THR A 51 -6.38 -4.53 14.24
N GLY A 52 -5.33 -4.69 13.43
CA GLY A 52 -4.90 -5.97 12.87
C GLY A 52 -5.77 -6.52 11.73
N LYS A 53 -6.74 -5.74 11.22
CA LYS A 53 -7.59 -6.21 10.11
C LYS A 53 -6.88 -5.98 8.78
N ALA A 54 -6.78 -7.03 7.98
CA ALA A 54 -6.26 -6.96 6.62
C ALA A 54 -7.37 -6.53 5.64
N TYR A 55 -7.00 -5.71 4.67
CA TYR A 55 -7.79 -5.34 3.51
C TYR A 55 -6.89 -5.47 2.29
N GLN A 56 -7.41 -6.00 1.19
CA GLN A 56 -6.61 -6.23 0.00
C GLN A 56 -7.38 -5.93 -1.29
N PHE A 57 -6.62 -5.60 -2.33
CA PHE A 57 -7.04 -5.64 -3.72
C PHE A 57 -5.88 -6.21 -4.53
N ALA A 58 -6.19 -7.04 -5.51
CA ALA A 58 -5.23 -7.47 -6.51
C ALA A 58 -5.95 -7.71 -7.83
N SER A 59 -5.31 -7.32 -8.94
CA SER A 59 -5.83 -7.60 -10.30
C SER A 59 -5.71 -9.09 -10.65
N HIS A 60 -4.90 -9.84 -9.90
CA HIS A 60 -4.74 -11.29 -9.93
C HIS A 60 -4.69 -11.85 -8.50
N GLU A 61 -4.41 -13.15 -8.35
CA GLU A 61 -4.19 -13.74 -7.02
C GLU A 61 -3.02 -13.05 -6.30
N VAL A 62 -3.23 -12.68 -5.04
CA VAL A 62 -2.22 -11.98 -4.21
C VAL A 62 -0.91 -12.76 -4.15
N ASP A 63 -0.98 -14.07 -3.94
CA ASP A 63 0.20 -14.93 -3.83
C ASP A 63 1.00 -14.97 -5.14
N ARG A 64 0.31 -14.96 -6.29
CA ARG A 64 0.95 -14.87 -7.61
C ARG A 64 1.71 -13.55 -7.76
N THR A 65 1.08 -12.42 -7.42
CA THR A 65 1.71 -11.11 -7.56
C THR A 65 2.89 -10.94 -6.60
N ILE A 66 2.77 -11.42 -5.35
CA ILE A 66 3.88 -11.43 -4.39
C ILE A 66 5.01 -12.34 -4.86
N ALA A 67 4.71 -13.53 -5.37
CA ALA A 67 5.72 -14.44 -5.91
C ALA A 67 6.45 -13.82 -7.11
N ARG A 68 5.72 -13.16 -8.01
CA ARG A 68 6.31 -12.39 -9.13
C ARG A 68 7.25 -11.31 -8.59
N TYR A 69 6.79 -10.44 -7.69
CA TYR A 69 7.61 -9.40 -7.08
C TYR A 69 8.89 -9.96 -6.45
N ARG A 70 8.78 -11.04 -5.68
CA ARG A 70 9.95 -11.69 -5.05
C ARG A 70 10.95 -12.20 -6.08
N ARG A 71 10.50 -12.71 -7.23
CA ARG A 71 11.40 -13.13 -8.31
C ARG A 71 12.09 -11.94 -8.98
N GLU A 72 11.33 -10.91 -9.34
CA GLU A 72 11.86 -9.73 -10.05
C GLU A 72 12.85 -8.92 -9.21
N VAL A 73 12.62 -8.81 -7.90
CA VAL A 73 13.50 -8.08 -6.97
C VAL A 73 14.65 -8.96 -6.44
N GLY A 74 14.76 -10.21 -6.91
CA GLY A 74 15.84 -11.11 -6.48
C GLY A 74 15.73 -11.53 -5.00
N LEU A 75 14.51 -11.61 -4.47
CA LEU A 75 14.20 -12.04 -3.10
C LEU A 75 13.95 -13.56 -2.98
N ILE A 76 14.42 -14.35 -3.95
CA ILE A 76 14.25 -15.81 -3.96
C ILE A 76 15.13 -16.42 -2.85
N GLY A 77 14.53 -17.17 -1.91
CA GLY A 77 15.24 -17.86 -0.81
C GLY A 77 15.00 -17.28 0.59
N LEU A 78 14.01 -16.41 0.73
CA LEU A 78 13.81 -15.62 1.92
C LEU A 78 12.60 -16.05 2.74
N ASN A 79 12.79 -17.12 3.52
CA ASN A 79 11.90 -17.45 4.61
C ASN A 79 12.19 -16.64 5.90
N ASP A 80 13.21 -15.77 5.89
CA ASP A 80 13.62 -14.92 7.01
C ASP A 80 13.76 -13.45 6.57
N GLN A 81 12.67 -12.68 6.53
CA GLN A 81 12.64 -11.29 6.02
C GLN A 81 11.71 -10.37 6.81
N HIS A 82 12.16 -9.96 7.99
CA HIS A 82 11.64 -8.72 8.57
C HIS A 82 12.54 -7.52 8.25
N SER A 83 13.87 -7.71 8.23
CA SER A 83 14.82 -6.58 8.23
C SER A 83 15.11 -5.95 6.86
N ARG A 84 15.26 -6.76 5.80
CA ARG A 84 15.71 -6.24 4.50
C ARG A 84 14.64 -5.53 3.70
N SER A 85 13.37 -5.92 3.88
CA SER A 85 12.24 -5.28 3.20
C SER A 85 12.00 -3.87 3.73
N SER A 86 12.24 -3.63 5.03
CA SER A 86 12.19 -2.29 5.64
C SER A 86 13.27 -1.37 5.09
N GLU A 87 14.50 -1.86 4.91
CA GLU A 87 15.63 -1.08 4.39
C GLU A 87 15.38 -0.60 2.96
N VAL A 88 14.90 -1.50 2.08
CA VAL A 88 14.60 -1.15 0.67
C VAL A 88 13.48 -0.13 0.57
N ILE A 89 12.40 -0.30 1.35
CA ILE A 89 11.29 0.68 1.38
C ILE A 89 11.78 2.04 1.88
N HIS A 90 12.64 2.07 2.90
CA HIS A 90 13.20 3.29 3.43
C HIS A 90 14.08 4.02 2.40
N GLN A 91 14.93 3.27 1.67
CA GLN A 91 15.79 3.81 0.62
C GLN A 91 14.96 4.42 -0.53
N TYR A 92 13.90 3.73 -0.97
CA TYR A 92 13.02 4.20 -2.05
C TYR A 92 12.21 5.43 -1.63
N TYR A 93 11.74 5.46 -0.38
CA TYR A 93 11.02 6.61 0.17
C TYR A 93 11.92 7.83 0.33
N ILE A 94 13.16 7.63 0.79
CA ILE A 94 14.19 8.67 0.82
C ILE A 94 14.40 9.22 -0.60
N LEU A 95 14.68 8.36 -1.58
CA LEU A 95 14.91 8.80 -2.95
C LEU A 95 13.74 9.61 -3.52
N TYR A 96 12.50 9.17 -3.29
CA TYR A 96 11.28 9.84 -3.74
C TYR A 96 11.05 11.21 -3.09
N ILE A 97 11.51 11.43 -1.85
CA ILE A 97 11.41 12.75 -1.21
C ILE A 97 12.43 13.75 -1.78
N TYR A 98 13.56 13.26 -2.28
CA TYR A 98 14.67 14.09 -2.75
C TYR A 98 14.72 14.29 -4.28
N THR A 99 13.67 13.88 -5.00
CA THR A 99 13.46 14.13 -6.44
C THR A 99 12.10 14.79 -6.66
#